data_AF-A0A1J4S922-F1
#
_entry.id   AF-A0A1J4S922-F1
#
_cell.length_a   1.000
_cell.length_b   1.000
_cell.length_c   1.000
_cell.angle_alpha   90.00
_cell.angle_beta   90.00
_cell.angle_gamma   90.00
#
_symmetry.space_group_name_H-M   'P 1'
#
loop_
_entity.id
_entity.type
_entity.pdbx_description
1 polymer ?
#
loop_
_entity_poly.entity_id
_entity_poly.type
_entity_poly.pdbx_seq_one_letter_code
_entity_poly.pdbx_strand_id
1 'polypeptide(L)'
;MNTDINPNPRLKKLFEVFSEEQKIRPVPSREPALKVSRATSLVAFLYEKFRSALEYQEEHLLRRWAIERILRRRLTFKSSSENLAYMLIRELIWSRYLHLKDVTEEMIEKTDRVLQKYFSILEQRKNYHLKTQSSATVFDWIISLASTEIDGQLVSSKKTGAILEFTYSWFNPRFEIEWIKKEDKEILLFIAILRALLKSDRATLRYNLLKLYYPSWEKNDPSIIAEVAKSFDALMRTIEHYIKHPLNDKLLNTIKRQVAPFFILQGFVEKYAEKAQTIIQNPLQLERVFKEIIETKYREIKVKVDRGITRSIIYVFLTKMVIALLFEFPYDLYLAKILNFRPLIINLFFPPTLMFIVGLLIKTPGESNTSLLLKKLKEIIYSSSQDQLDNITQIKKPRFPKLSSLIFPVLYLATFFVSFGLICLILLKLKFSLVSTAVFLFFLCVVSFFSYRISNSAHELILEESKEKVYTFLIDFFSLPILWAGRWLSLTFVRFNFVIFILDFLIETPLKTMIGIGEDWLNFLKEKKKELV
;
A
#
# COMPACT_ATOMS: atom_id res chain seq x y z
N MET A 1 29.07 24.23 -25.97
CA MET A 1 29.62 22.88 -25.77
C MET A 1 28.53 21.88 -26.12
N ASN A 2 28.60 21.31 -27.33
CA ASN A 2 27.78 20.16 -27.72
C ASN A 2 28.34 18.94 -26.98
N THR A 3 27.79 18.64 -25.80
CA THR A 3 27.88 17.30 -25.23
C THR A 3 27.04 16.40 -26.12
N ASP A 4 27.62 15.35 -26.71
CA ASP A 4 26.87 14.32 -27.44
C ASP A 4 25.70 13.85 -26.58
N ILE A 5 24.48 14.24 -26.97
CA ILE A 5 23.25 13.93 -26.26
C ILE A 5 22.85 12.51 -26.64
N ASN A 6 23.51 11.52 -26.03
CA ASN A 6 23.14 10.11 -26.22
C ASN A 6 22.19 9.68 -25.09
N PRO A 7 20.91 9.40 -25.39
CA PRO A 7 19.97 8.89 -24.39
C PRO A 7 20.42 7.54 -23.86
N ASN A 8 20.14 7.28 -22.59
CA ASN A 8 20.39 5.99 -21.96
C ASN A 8 19.70 4.86 -22.77
N PRO A 9 20.46 3.87 -23.28
CA PRO A 9 19.92 2.85 -24.19
C PRO A 9 18.82 1.99 -23.54
N ARG A 10 18.81 1.88 -22.20
CA ARG A 10 17.79 1.12 -21.45
C ARG A 10 16.40 1.79 -21.49
N LEU A 11 16.33 3.08 -21.82
CA LEU A 11 15.05 3.78 -21.99
C LEU A 11 14.27 3.27 -23.21
N LYS A 12 14.96 2.75 -24.23
CA LYS A 12 14.31 2.25 -25.44
C LYS A 12 13.32 1.12 -25.12
N LYS A 13 13.77 0.12 -24.35
CA LYS A 13 12.92 -0.99 -23.87
C LYS A 13 11.72 -0.47 -23.06
N LEU A 14 11.95 0.53 -22.20
CA LEU A 14 10.88 1.14 -21.41
C LEU A 14 9.81 1.79 -22.31
N PHE A 15 10.21 2.56 -23.32
CA PHE A 15 9.28 3.22 -24.24
C PHE A 15 8.53 2.24 -25.13
N GLU A 16 9.18 1.17 -25.59
CA GLU A 16 8.57 0.11 -26.39
C GLU A 16 7.43 -0.57 -25.62
N VAL A 17 7.67 -1.04 -24.39
CA VAL A 17 6.64 -1.70 -23.57
C VAL A 17 5.44 -0.78 -23.31
N PHE A 18 5.68 0.50 -23.02
CA PHE A 18 4.58 1.45 -22.79
C PHE A 18 3.81 1.77 -24.06
N SER A 19 4.48 1.86 -25.21
CA SER A 19 3.85 2.14 -26.50
C SER A 19 3.01 0.95 -26.98
N GLU A 20 3.51 -0.28 -26.83
CA GLU A 20 2.76 -1.49 -27.15
C GLU A 20 1.48 -1.60 -26.31
N GLU A 21 1.58 -1.38 -25.01
CA GLU A 21 0.43 -1.42 -24.11
C GLU A 21 -0.58 -0.29 -24.34
N GLN A 22 -0.16 0.87 -24.87
CA GLN A 22 -1.10 1.93 -25.26
C GLN A 22 -1.91 1.57 -26.52
N LYS A 23 -1.35 0.72 -27.40
CA LYS A 23 -2.03 0.23 -28.61
C LYS A 23 -3.05 -0.86 -28.31
N ILE A 24 -2.87 -1.59 -27.21
CA ILE A 24 -3.84 -2.60 -26.74
C ILE A 24 -5.05 -1.87 -26.15
N ARG A 25 -6.07 -1.60 -26.97
CA ARG A 25 -7.40 -1.21 -26.47
C ARG A 25 -8.19 -2.47 -26.17
N PRO A 26 -8.83 -2.58 -24.98
CA PRO A 26 -9.81 -3.64 -24.78
C PRO A 26 -10.90 -3.48 -25.83
N VAL A 27 -11.11 -4.51 -26.66
CA VAL A 27 -12.26 -4.56 -27.55
C VAL A 27 -13.48 -4.78 -26.66
N PRO A 28 -14.41 -3.82 -26.54
CA PRO A 28 -15.58 -4.00 -25.70
C PRO A 28 -16.37 -5.20 -26.23
N SER A 29 -16.70 -6.13 -25.35
CA SER A 29 -17.56 -7.26 -25.69
C SER A 29 -18.93 -6.74 -26.15
N ARG A 30 -19.44 -7.29 -27.27
CA ARG A 30 -20.77 -6.92 -27.80
C ARG A 30 -21.90 -7.34 -26.85
N GLU A 31 -21.67 -8.37 -26.04
CA GLU A 31 -22.55 -8.80 -24.96
C GLU A 31 -21.79 -8.89 -23.63
N PRO A 32 -22.38 -8.40 -22.52
CA PRO A 32 -21.71 -8.47 -21.22
C PRO A 32 -21.66 -9.93 -20.74
N ALA A 33 -20.47 -10.41 -20.38
CA ALA A 33 -20.26 -11.75 -19.82
C ALA A 33 -21.03 -11.98 -18.49
N LEU A 34 -21.52 -10.90 -17.87
CA LEU A 34 -22.26 -10.93 -16.62
C LEU A 34 -23.52 -10.05 -16.70
N LYS A 35 -24.64 -10.54 -16.18
CA LYS A 35 -25.87 -9.75 -16.02
C LYS A 35 -25.96 -9.18 -14.62
N VAL A 36 -25.40 -7.99 -14.42
CA VAL A 36 -25.42 -7.29 -13.11
C VAL A 36 -26.51 -6.20 -13.09
N SER A 37 -27.28 -6.12 -12.01
CA SER A 37 -28.29 -5.07 -11.86
C SER A 37 -27.71 -3.76 -11.33
N ARG A 38 -28.15 -2.62 -11.89
CA ARG A 38 -27.68 -1.28 -11.48
C ARG A 38 -28.14 -0.87 -10.08
N ALA A 39 -29.31 -1.33 -9.63
CA ALA A 39 -29.87 -0.96 -8.33
C ALA A 39 -29.16 -1.68 -7.17
N THR A 40 -28.91 -2.98 -7.31
CA THR A 40 -28.23 -3.82 -6.30
C THR A 40 -26.75 -3.45 -6.17
N SER A 41 -26.11 -3.03 -7.26
CA SER A 41 -24.71 -2.55 -7.25
C SER A 41 -24.52 -1.20 -6.56
N LEU A 42 -25.55 -0.36 -6.41
CA LEU A 42 -25.41 0.92 -5.69
C LEU A 42 -25.16 0.71 -4.19
N VAL A 43 -25.92 -0.19 -3.56
CA VAL A 43 -25.78 -0.50 -2.13
C VAL A 43 -24.42 -1.13 -1.85
N ALA A 44 -24.00 -2.09 -2.68
CA ALA A 44 -22.68 -2.71 -2.59
C ALA A 44 -21.55 -1.68 -2.68
N PHE A 45 -21.68 -0.73 -3.62
CA PHE A 45 -20.72 0.34 -3.82
C PHE A 45 -20.65 1.30 -2.62
N LEU A 46 -21.79 1.71 -2.06
CA LEU A 46 -21.84 2.58 -0.88
C LEU A 46 -21.17 1.91 0.32
N TYR A 47 -21.48 0.63 0.55
CA TYR A 47 -20.81 -0.15 1.59
C TYR A 47 -19.30 -0.24 1.36
N GLU A 48 -18.86 -0.49 0.13
CA GLU A 48 -17.42 -0.53 -0.18
C GLU A 48 -16.74 0.83 0.04
N LYS A 49 -17.40 1.94 -0.27
CA LYS A 49 -16.88 3.28 0.01
C LYS A 49 -16.77 3.57 1.50
N PHE A 50 -17.76 3.14 2.29
CA PHE A 50 -17.69 3.21 3.75
C PHE A 50 -16.54 2.34 4.30
N ARG A 51 -16.45 1.09 3.84
CA ARG A 51 -15.42 0.12 4.26
C ARG A 51 -14.01 0.60 3.93
N SER A 52 -13.78 1.05 2.70
CA SER A 52 -12.48 1.56 2.24
C SER A 52 -12.08 2.87 2.91
N ALA A 53 -13.04 3.68 3.39
CA ALA A 53 -12.71 4.86 4.20
C ALA A 53 -12.10 4.50 5.56
N LEU A 54 -12.41 3.31 6.08
CA LEU A 54 -11.82 2.77 7.32
C LEU A 54 -10.48 2.07 7.09
N GLU A 55 -10.12 1.80 5.84
CA GLU A 55 -8.83 1.21 5.47
C GLU A 55 -7.83 2.31 5.11
N TYR A 56 -6.86 2.53 6.00
CA TYR A 56 -5.84 3.55 5.84
C TYR A 56 -4.62 3.05 5.02
N GLN A 57 -4.85 2.41 3.89
CA GLN A 57 -3.79 1.83 3.07
C GLN A 57 -3.79 2.40 1.64
N GLU A 58 -2.76 2.09 0.82
CA GLU A 58 -2.56 2.74 -0.49
C GLU A 58 -3.71 2.45 -1.48
N GLU A 59 -4.17 3.48 -2.20
CA GLU A 59 -5.38 3.38 -3.04
C GLU A 59 -5.28 2.33 -4.16
N HIS A 60 -4.09 2.15 -4.73
CA HIS A 60 -3.86 1.17 -5.79
C HIS A 60 -3.93 -0.28 -5.31
N LEU A 61 -3.85 -0.53 -4.00
CA LEU A 61 -3.93 -1.86 -3.40
C LEU A 61 -5.36 -2.25 -2.98
N LEU A 62 -6.32 -1.31 -3.03
CA LEU A 62 -7.70 -1.53 -2.60
C LEU A 62 -8.37 -2.70 -3.32
N ARG A 63 -8.20 -2.79 -4.65
CA ARG A 63 -8.78 -3.89 -5.44
C ARG A 63 -8.21 -5.24 -5.01
N ARG A 64 -6.89 -5.33 -4.83
CA ARG A 64 -6.23 -6.56 -4.40
C ARG A 64 -6.66 -7.00 -3.00
N TRP A 65 -6.83 -6.08 -2.04
CA TRP A 65 -7.40 -6.44 -0.73
C TRP A 65 -8.86 -6.84 -0.81
N ALA A 66 -9.65 -6.19 -1.67
CA ALA A 66 -11.01 -6.64 -1.93
C ALA A 66 -11.01 -8.08 -2.44
N ILE A 67 -10.13 -8.44 -3.38
CA ILE A 67 -9.94 -9.83 -3.84
C ILE A 67 -9.57 -10.74 -2.68
N GLU A 68 -8.55 -10.39 -1.90
CA GLU A 68 -8.08 -11.18 -0.77
C GLU A 68 -9.19 -11.45 0.25
N ARG A 69 -9.98 -10.42 0.59
CA ARG A 69 -11.11 -10.48 1.53
C ARG A 69 -12.27 -11.31 0.99
N ILE A 70 -12.66 -11.10 -0.27
CA ILE A 70 -13.73 -11.87 -0.92
C ILE A 70 -13.36 -13.35 -0.94
N LEU A 71 -12.13 -13.68 -1.35
CA LEU A 71 -11.64 -15.06 -1.37
C LEU A 71 -11.62 -15.68 0.02
N ARG A 72 -11.07 -14.98 1.02
CA ARG A 72 -11.04 -15.42 2.41
C ARG A 72 -12.43 -15.73 2.93
N ARG A 73 -13.38 -14.79 2.77
CA ARG A 73 -14.77 -14.97 3.19
C ARG A 73 -15.39 -16.18 2.51
N ARG A 74 -15.34 -16.26 1.18
CA ARG A 74 -16.02 -17.33 0.42
C ARG A 74 -15.48 -18.72 0.72
N LEU A 75 -14.16 -18.84 0.92
CA LEU A 75 -13.53 -20.11 1.25
C LEU A 75 -13.77 -20.53 2.70
N THR A 76 -13.98 -19.59 3.62
CA THR A 76 -14.38 -19.90 5.01
C THR A 76 -15.83 -20.38 5.08
N PHE A 77 -16.75 -19.76 4.35
CA PHE A 77 -18.19 -20.07 4.41
C PHE A 77 -18.67 -21.11 3.39
N LYS A 78 -17.75 -21.70 2.61
CA LYS A 78 -17.98 -22.76 1.61
C LYS A 78 -19.35 -22.65 0.92
N SER A 79 -19.57 -21.54 0.21
CA SER A 79 -20.82 -21.30 -0.50
C SER A 79 -20.85 -22.09 -1.81
N SER A 80 -21.62 -23.19 -1.83
CA SER A 80 -22.31 -23.86 -2.97
C SER A 80 -21.60 -24.07 -4.32
N SER A 81 -22.22 -24.87 -5.19
CA SER A 81 -21.74 -25.41 -6.48
C SER A 81 -21.34 -24.40 -7.58
N GLU A 82 -21.31 -23.10 -7.27
CA GLU A 82 -21.05 -22.04 -8.26
C GLU A 82 -19.55 -21.73 -8.40
N ASN A 83 -19.13 -21.33 -9.60
CA ASN A 83 -17.74 -21.03 -9.89
C ASN A 83 -17.22 -19.84 -9.05
N LEU A 84 -16.18 -20.07 -8.23
CA LEU A 84 -15.60 -19.06 -7.35
C LEU A 84 -15.05 -17.85 -8.11
N ALA A 85 -14.47 -18.04 -9.30
CA ALA A 85 -13.96 -16.97 -10.13
C ALA A 85 -15.08 -16.05 -10.63
N TYR A 86 -16.20 -16.64 -11.05
CA TYR A 86 -17.40 -15.91 -11.44
C TYR A 86 -17.90 -15.02 -10.30
N MET A 87 -18.01 -15.59 -9.10
CA MET A 87 -18.48 -14.87 -7.91
C MET A 87 -17.54 -13.75 -7.47
N LEU A 88 -16.22 -13.99 -7.54
CA LEU A 88 -15.23 -12.98 -7.27
C LEU A 88 -15.39 -11.78 -8.22
N ILE A 89 -15.45 -12.03 -9.53
CA ILE A 89 -15.56 -10.97 -10.54
C ILE A 89 -16.89 -10.23 -10.41
N ARG A 90 -18.00 -10.94 -10.17
CA ARG A 90 -19.33 -10.34 -9.92
C ARG A 90 -19.27 -9.34 -8.76
N GLU A 91 -18.62 -9.70 -7.66
CA GLU A 91 -18.47 -8.81 -6.51
C GLU A 91 -17.55 -7.62 -6.75
N LEU A 92 -16.49 -7.78 -7.55
CA LEU A 92 -15.63 -6.68 -7.98
C LEU A 92 -16.37 -5.67 -8.86
N ILE A 93 -17.35 -6.13 -9.65
CA ILE A 93 -18.24 -5.24 -10.42
C ILE A 93 -19.20 -4.51 -9.49
N TRP A 94 -19.82 -5.21 -8.52
CA TRP A 94 -20.70 -4.58 -7.53
C TRP A 94 -20.01 -3.46 -6.76
N SER A 95 -18.75 -3.66 -6.40
CA SER A 95 -17.92 -2.68 -5.69
C SER A 95 -17.30 -1.61 -6.61
N ARG A 96 -17.51 -1.70 -7.93
CA ARG A 96 -16.94 -0.84 -8.97
C ARG A 96 -15.42 -0.83 -9.04
N TYR A 97 -14.77 -1.93 -8.63
CA TYR A 97 -13.36 -2.16 -8.94
C TYR A 97 -13.14 -2.60 -10.39
N LEU A 98 -14.18 -3.18 -11.01
CA LEU A 98 -14.23 -3.52 -12.43
C LEU A 98 -15.45 -2.89 -13.08
N HIS A 99 -15.29 -2.42 -14.32
CA HIS A 99 -16.43 -1.98 -15.12
C HIS A 99 -17.03 -3.17 -15.84
N LEU A 100 -18.36 -3.26 -15.85
CA LEU A 100 -19.10 -4.37 -16.48
C LEU A 100 -18.72 -4.58 -17.96
N LYS A 101 -18.38 -3.50 -18.68
CA LYS A 101 -18.03 -3.51 -20.10
C LYS A 101 -16.64 -4.08 -20.39
N ASP A 102 -15.77 -4.09 -19.39
CA ASP A 102 -14.37 -4.52 -19.53
C ASP A 102 -14.21 -6.01 -19.18
N VAL A 103 -15.28 -6.65 -18.70
CA VAL A 103 -15.28 -8.02 -18.21
C VAL A 103 -15.68 -8.97 -19.35
N THR A 104 -14.79 -9.89 -19.68
CA THR A 104 -15.00 -10.95 -20.68
C THR A 104 -15.04 -12.33 -20.01
N GLU A 105 -15.60 -13.33 -20.70
CA GLU A 105 -15.58 -14.73 -20.23
C GLU A 105 -14.15 -15.24 -20.08
N GLU A 106 -13.26 -14.87 -21.00
CA GLU A 106 -11.82 -15.18 -20.92
C GLU A 106 -11.19 -14.68 -19.60
N MET A 107 -11.62 -13.52 -19.10
CA MET A 107 -11.13 -13.00 -17.82
C MET A 107 -11.60 -13.85 -16.63
N ILE A 108 -12.81 -14.40 -16.69
CA ILE A 108 -13.35 -15.33 -15.70
C ILE A 108 -12.57 -16.64 -15.74
N GLU A 109 -12.37 -17.22 -16.92
CA GLU A 109 -11.61 -18.46 -17.09
C GLU A 109 -10.16 -18.33 -16.60
N LYS A 110 -9.47 -17.25 -16.98
CA LYS A 110 -8.10 -17.01 -16.52
C LYS A 110 -8.03 -16.88 -14.99
N THR A 111 -9.00 -16.18 -14.39
CA THR A 111 -9.11 -16.06 -12.92
C THR A 111 -9.33 -17.42 -12.25
N ASP A 112 -10.18 -18.27 -12.84
CA ASP A 112 -10.40 -19.63 -12.35
C ASP A 112 -9.12 -20.47 -12.43
N ARG A 113 -8.37 -20.41 -13.54
CA ARG A 113 -7.08 -21.11 -13.67
C ARG A 113 -6.08 -20.71 -12.58
N VAL A 114 -6.01 -19.42 -12.23
CA VAL A 114 -5.17 -18.95 -11.12
C VAL A 114 -5.63 -19.56 -9.80
N LEU A 115 -6.93 -19.55 -9.51
CA LEU A 115 -7.48 -20.16 -8.29
C LEU A 115 -7.19 -21.66 -8.21
N GLN A 116 -7.41 -22.40 -9.30
CA GLN A 116 -7.12 -23.84 -9.37
C GLN A 116 -5.64 -24.13 -9.15
N LYS A 117 -4.74 -23.34 -9.74
CA LYS A 117 -3.29 -23.43 -9.47
C LYS A 117 -3.01 -23.38 -7.97
N TYR A 118 -3.54 -22.38 -7.28
CA TYR A 118 -3.30 -22.19 -5.85
C TYR A 118 -3.96 -23.25 -4.96
N PHE A 119 -5.15 -23.75 -5.33
CA PHE A 119 -5.79 -24.87 -4.63
C PHE A 119 -5.05 -26.19 -4.82
N SER A 120 -4.48 -26.43 -6.01
CA SER A 120 -3.67 -27.63 -6.25
C SER A 120 -2.44 -27.69 -5.34
N ILE A 121 -1.83 -26.55 -5.00
CA ILE A 121 -0.72 -26.47 -4.03
C ILE A 121 -1.18 -26.92 -2.65
N LEU A 122 -2.36 -26.46 -2.20
CA LEU A 122 -2.92 -26.85 -0.90
C LEU A 122 -3.23 -28.35 -0.85
N GLU A 123 -3.77 -28.91 -1.93
CA GLU A 123 -4.09 -30.33 -2.05
C GLU A 123 -2.83 -31.20 -2.05
N GLN A 124 -1.86 -30.89 -2.92
CA GLN A 124 -0.61 -31.63 -3.01
C GLN A 124 0.17 -31.59 -1.69
N ARG A 125 0.19 -30.44 -1.00
CA ARG A 125 0.83 -30.32 0.32
C ARG A 125 0.18 -31.23 1.37
N LYS A 126 -1.15 -31.42 1.32
CA LYS A 126 -1.84 -32.40 2.19
C LYS A 126 -1.42 -33.82 1.85
N ASN A 127 -1.30 -34.15 0.56
CA ASN A 127 -0.89 -35.48 0.07
C ASN A 127 0.57 -35.80 0.46
N TYR A 128 1.45 -34.80 0.49
CA TYR A 128 2.83 -34.95 0.98
C TYR A 128 2.95 -34.95 2.52
N HIS A 129 1.83 -34.88 3.26
CA HIS A 129 1.80 -34.83 4.72
C HIS A 129 2.69 -33.74 5.36
N LEU A 130 2.92 -32.63 4.65
CA LEU A 130 3.76 -31.53 5.11
C LEU A 130 3.03 -30.74 6.21
N LYS A 131 3.48 -30.85 7.46
CA LYS A 131 2.86 -30.22 8.65
C LYS A 131 3.77 -29.21 9.37
N THR A 132 4.86 -28.78 8.75
CA THR A 132 5.87 -27.88 9.36
C THR A 132 5.38 -26.46 9.61
N GLN A 133 4.29 -26.05 8.97
CA GLN A 133 3.60 -24.78 9.20
C GLN A 133 2.11 -25.02 9.47
N SER A 134 1.49 -24.13 10.26
CA SER A 134 0.06 -24.23 10.57
C SER A 134 -0.78 -24.10 9.30
N SER A 135 -1.89 -24.84 9.23
CA SER A 135 -2.83 -24.77 8.09
C SER A 135 -3.31 -23.34 7.84
N ALA A 136 -3.57 -22.57 8.90
CA ALA A 136 -3.97 -21.17 8.81
C ALA A 136 -2.89 -20.29 8.17
N THR A 137 -1.62 -20.43 8.57
CA THR A 137 -0.51 -19.67 7.99
C THR A 137 -0.32 -19.97 6.50
N VAL A 138 -0.44 -21.24 6.11
CA VAL A 138 -0.32 -21.65 4.71
C VAL A 138 -1.49 -21.10 3.90
N PHE A 139 -2.70 -21.21 4.43
CA PHE A 139 -3.89 -20.64 3.80
C PHE A 139 -3.74 -19.12 3.58
N ASP A 140 -3.29 -18.37 4.60
CA ASP A 140 -3.04 -16.94 4.48
C ASP A 140 -2.07 -16.60 3.34
N TRP A 141 -1.02 -17.40 3.19
CA TRP A 141 -0.04 -17.25 2.13
C TRP A 141 -0.62 -17.51 0.74
N ILE A 142 -1.38 -18.59 0.61
CA ILE A 142 -2.00 -18.96 -0.65
C ILE A 142 -2.99 -17.86 -1.09
N ILE A 143 -3.82 -17.36 -0.18
CA ILE A 143 -4.76 -16.26 -0.47
C ILE A 143 -4.03 -14.95 -0.79
N SER A 144 -2.92 -14.65 -0.10
CA SER A 144 -2.05 -13.50 -0.41
C SER A 144 -1.48 -13.57 -1.84
N LEU A 145 -0.98 -14.75 -2.24
CA LEU A 145 -0.39 -14.96 -3.56
C LEU A 145 -1.46 -14.93 -4.65
N ALA A 146 -2.56 -15.67 -4.46
CA ALA A 146 -3.68 -15.72 -5.39
C ALA A 146 -4.29 -14.34 -5.64
N SER A 147 -4.55 -13.56 -4.58
CA SER A 147 -5.10 -12.21 -4.73
C SER A 147 -4.17 -11.28 -5.49
N THR A 148 -2.85 -11.38 -5.27
CA THR A 148 -1.86 -10.57 -6.00
C THR A 148 -1.78 -10.96 -7.47
N GLU A 149 -1.78 -12.25 -7.78
CA GLU A 149 -1.74 -12.72 -9.16
C GLU A 149 -3.03 -12.35 -9.93
N ILE A 150 -4.20 -12.56 -9.32
CA ILE A 150 -5.48 -12.17 -9.92
C ILE A 150 -5.51 -10.66 -10.17
N ASP A 151 -5.08 -9.83 -9.21
CA ASP A 151 -5.04 -8.37 -9.39
C ASP A 151 -4.16 -7.94 -10.58
N GLY A 152 -2.97 -8.53 -10.69
CA GLY A 152 -2.03 -8.28 -11.79
C GLY A 152 -2.46 -8.86 -13.14
N GLN A 153 -3.43 -9.78 -13.15
CA GLN A 153 -4.06 -10.29 -14.36
C GLN A 153 -5.25 -9.42 -14.80
N LEU A 154 -6.02 -8.89 -13.85
CA LEU A 154 -7.15 -7.99 -14.11
C LEU A 154 -6.69 -6.63 -14.67
N VAL A 155 -5.48 -6.19 -14.32
CA VAL A 155 -4.86 -5.00 -14.89
C VAL A 155 -3.45 -5.33 -15.36
N SER A 156 -3.17 -5.02 -16.63
CA SER A 156 -1.84 -5.24 -17.22
C SER A 156 -0.72 -4.71 -16.33
N SER A 157 0.11 -5.62 -15.82
CA SER A 157 1.25 -5.33 -14.95
C SER A 157 2.54 -5.03 -15.72
N LYS A 158 2.52 -5.08 -17.07
CA LYS A 158 3.73 -4.94 -17.90
C LYS A 158 4.39 -3.57 -17.76
N LYS A 159 3.60 -2.50 -17.75
CA LYS A 159 4.08 -1.12 -17.52
C LYS A 159 4.81 -1.00 -16.18
N THR A 160 4.20 -1.56 -15.13
CA THR A 160 4.75 -1.60 -13.78
C THR A 160 6.05 -2.42 -13.71
N GLY A 161 6.10 -3.55 -14.42
CA GLY A 161 7.31 -4.37 -14.53
C GLY A 161 8.46 -3.63 -15.24
N ALA A 162 8.18 -2.93 -16.34
CA ALA A 162 9.18 -2.21 -17.11
C ALA A 162 9.80 -1.03 -16.32
N ILE A 163 8.98 -0.25 -15.60
CA ILE A 163 9.51 0.84 -14.77
C ILE A 163 10.33 0.30 -13.58
N LEU A 164 9.91 -0.82 -12.99
CA LEU A 164 10.64 -1.50 -11.93
C LEU A 164 12.00 -2.01 -12.43
N GLU A 165 12.04 -2.69 -13.57
CA GLU A 165 13.28 -3.19 -14.18
C GLU A 165 14.24 -2.05 -14.49
N PHE A 166 13.74 -0.96 -15.10
CA PHE A 166 14.56 0.21 -15.38
C PHE A 166 15.15 0.81 -14.10
N THR A 167 14.32 1.02 -13.08
CA THR A 167 14.72 1.58 -11.78
C THR A 167 15.73 0.68 -11.06
N TYR A 168 15.51 -0.64 -11.07
CA TYR A 168 16.46 -1.61 -10.53
C TYR A 168 17.81 -1.54 -11.26
N SER A 169 17.80 -1.47 -12.59
CA SER A 169 19.00 -1.38 -13.41
C SER A 169 19.82 -0.10 -13.13
N TRP A 170 19.15 0.98 -12.71
CA TRP A 170 19.79 2.24 -12.31
C TRP A 170 20.44 2.14 -10.94
N PHE A 171 19.73 1.58 -9.95
CA PHE A 171 20.21 1.53 -8.57
C PHE A 171 21.23 0.41 -8.32
N ASN A 172 21.09 -0.76 -8.95
CA ASN A 172 21.97 -1.91 -8.68
C ASN A 172 23.47 -1.63 -8.81
N PRO A 173 23.96 -0.96 -9.88
CA PRO A 173 25.39 -0.64 -9.99
C PRO A 173 25.85 0.47 -9.04
N ARG A 174 24.94 1.33 -8.56
CA ARG A 174 25.26 2.49 -7.72
C ARG A 174 25.24 2.20 -6.22
N PHE A 175 24.94 0.95 -5.85
CA PHE A 175 24.84 0.52 -4.45
C PHE A 175 25.79 -0.65 -4.19
N GLU A 176 26.68 -0.45 -3.22
CA GLU A 176 27.63 -1.46 -2.75
C GLU A 176 27.48 -1.67 -1.24
N ILE A 177 27.51 -2.94 -0.83
CA ILE A 177 27.41 -3.38 0.58
C ILE A 177 28.50 -4.43 0.79
N GLU A 178 29.67 -3.99 1.25
CA GLU A 178 30.89 -4.83 1.35
C GLU A 178 30.72 -6.10 2.21
N TRP A 179 29.84 -6.09 3.21
CA TRP A 179 29.71 -7.18 4.18
C TRP A 179 28.58 -8.18 3.87
N ILE A 180 28.00 -8.15 2.66
CA ILE A 180 26.93 -9.06 2.23
C ILE A 180 27.24 -9.64 0.85
N LYS A 181 26.82 -10.88 0.61
CA LYS A 181 26.95 -11.53 -0.69
C LYS A 181 26.20 -10.74 -1.77
N LYS A 182 26.70 -10.80 -3.01
CA LYS A 182 26.12 -10.05 -4.12
C LYS A 182 24.65 -10.42 -4.36
N GLU A 183 24.32 -11.70 -4.28
CA GLU A 183 22.96 -12.21 -4.50
C GLU A 183 21.98 -11.68 -3.44
N ASP A 184 22.41 -11.68 -2.18
CA ASP A 184 21.62 -11.14 -1.07
C ASP A 184 21.42 -9.63 -1.23
N LYS A 185 22.46 -8.89 -1.66
CA LYS A 185 22.37 -7.45 -1.95
C LYS A 185 21.30 -7.18 -3.01
N GLU A 186 21.31 -7.95 -4.10
CA GLU A 186 20.40 -7.81 -5.23
C GLU A 186 18.93 -8.03 -4.80
N ILE A 187 18.65 -9.07 -4.02
CA ILE A 187 17.31 -9.35 -3.49
C ILE A 187 16.85 -8.25 -2.54
N LEU A 188 17.69 -7.82 -1.60
CA LEU A 188 17.35 -6.77 -0.63
C LEU A 188 17.12 -5.42 -1.32
N LEU A 189 17.92 -5.10 -2.35
CA LEU A 189 17.73 -3.91 -3.15
C LEU A 189 16.43 -3.97 -3.95
N PHE A 190 16.12 -5.12 -4.55
CA PHE A 190 14.85 -5.34 -5.26
C PHE A 190 13.63 -5.12 -4.34
N ILE A 191 13.66 -5.68 -3.12
CA ILE A 191 12.62 -5.45 -2.10
C ILE A 191 12.50 -3.97 -1.75
N ALA A 192 13.63 -3.28 -1.55
CA ALA A 192 13.63 -1.87 -1.19
C ALA A 192 13.05 -0.99 -2.32
N ILE A 193 13.34 -1.30 -3.59
CA ILE A 193 12.75 -0.60 -4.74
C ILE A 193 11.27 -0.89 -4.87
N LEU A 194 10.82 -2.15 -4.71
CA LEU A 194 9.39 -2.49 -4.68
C LEU A 194 8.64 -1.67 -3.60
N ARG A 195 9.21 -1.55 -2.40
CA ARG A 195 8.62 -0.77 -1.31
C ARG A 195 8.70 0.75 -1.54
N ALA A 196 9.72 1.25 -2.23
CA ALA A 196 9.92 2.68 -2.46
C ALA A 196 9.11 3.19 -3.66
N LEU A 197 9.21 2.51 -4.80
CA LEU A 197 8.59 2.89 -6.07
C LEU A 197 7.14 2.43 -6.13
N LEU A 198 6.87 1.14 -5.92
CA LEU A 198 5.52 0.58 -6.09
C LEU A 198 4.71 0.60 -4.80
N LYS A 199 5.32 0.98 -3.68
CA LYS A 199 4.72 0.92 -2.33
C LYS A 199 4.13 -0.46 -2.02
N SER A 200 4.78 -1.50 -2.54
CA SER A 200 4.38 -2.88 -2.39
C SER A 200 4.23 -3.24 -0.91
N ASP A 201 3.06 -3.74 -0.57
CA ASP A 201 2.80 -4.34 0.73
C ASP A 201 3.36 -5.78 0.77
N ARG A 202 3.19 -6.45 1.92
CA ARG A 202 3.81 -7.76 2.15
C ARG A 202 3.35 -8.84 1.17
N ALA A 203 2.07 -8.88 0.80
CA ALA A 203 1.58 -9.88 -0.14
C ALA A 203 2.13 -9.64 -1.56
N THR A 204 2.25 -8.37 -1.98
CA THR A 204 2.90 -8.01 -3.25
C THR A 204 4.39 -8.36 -3.25
N LEU A 205 5.09 -8.14 -2.14
CA LEU A 205 6.50 -8.55 -1.99
C LEU A 205 6.67 -10.07 -2.09
N ARG A 206 5.81 -10.85 -1.41
CA ARG A 206 5.85 -12.32 -1.47
C ARG A 206 5.69 -12.82 -2.90
N TYR A 207 4.73 -12.28 -3.64
CA TYR A 207 4.47 -12.68 -5.02
C TYR A 207 5.64 -12.31 -5.96
N ASN A 208 6.20 -11.10 -5.85
CA ASN A 208 7.33 -10.71 -6.68
C ASN A 208 8.60 -11.51 -6.37
N LEU A 209 8.83 -11.87 -5.10
CA LEU A 209 9.94 -12.76 -4.73
C LEU A 209 9.70 -14.20 -5.20
N LEU A 210 8.46 -14.69 -5.16
CA LEU A 210 8.10 -15.98 -5.78
C LEU A 210 8.47 -15.98 -7.27
N LYS A 211 8.12 -14.92 -8.02
CA LYS A 211 8.49 -14.79 -9.44
C LYS A 211 9.99 -14.66 -9.67
N LEU A 212 10.75 -14.14 -8.71
CA LEU A 212 12.21 -14.10 -8.79
C LEU A 212 12.81 -15.50 -8.73
N TYR A 213 12.29 -16.38 -7.86
CA TYR A 213 12.71 -17.79 -7.79
C TYR A 213 12.13 -18.65 -8.93
N TYR A 214 10.93 -18.32 -9.40
CA TYR A 214 10.22 -19.05 -10.45
C TYR A 214 9.75 -18.09 -11.56
N PRO A 215 10.63 -17.69 -12.50
CA PRO A 215 10.31 -16.70 -13.54
C PRO A 215 9.13 -17.09 -14.46
N SER A 216 8.90 -18.38 -14.65
CA SER A 216 7.80 -18.92 -15.46
C SER A 216 6.50 -19.14 -14.65
N TRP A 217 6.39 -18.60 -13.43
CA TRP A 217 5.23 -18.83 -12.53
C TRP A 217 3.87 -18.51 -13.16
N GLU A 218 3.80 -17.48 -14.00
CA GLU A 218 2.58 -17.04 -14.68
C GLU A 218 2.14 -17.98 -15.81
N LYS A 219 3.01 -18.90 -16.27
CA LYS A 219 2.69 -19.87 -17.34
C LYS A 219 1.83 -21.05 -16.87
N ASN A 220 1.59 -21.19 -15.56
CA ASN A 220 0.80 -22.27 -14.96
C ASN A 220 1.30 -23.69 -15.31
N ASP A 221 2.63 -23.88 -15.38
CA ASP A 221 3.24 -25.19 -15.62
C ASP A 221 3.00 -26.15 -14.44
N PRO A 222 2.32 -27.30 -14.64
CA PRO A 222 2.04 -28.27 -13.59
C PRO A 222 3.29 -28.79 -12.86
N SER A 223 4.43 -28.90 -13.57
CA SER A 223 5.69 -29.40 -12.99
C SER A 223 6.25 -28.42 -11.96
N ILE A 224 6.27 -27.12 -12.30
CA ILE A 224 6.70 -26.04 -11.41
C ILE A 224 5.75 -25.94 -10.21
N ILE A 225 4.43 -26.07 -10.44
CA ILE A 225 3.43 -26.04 -9.36
C ILE A 225 3.70 -27.18 -8.36
N ALA A 226 4.00 -28.39 -8.84
CA ALA A 226 4.30 -29.53 -7.98
C ALA A 226 5.62 -29.36 -7.22
N GLU A 227 6.64 -28.77 -7.86
CA GLU A 227 7.91 -28.43 -7.19
C GLU A 227 7.68 -27.43 -6.06
N VAL A 228 6.96 -26.34 -6.33
CA VAL A 228 6.62 -25.32 -5.35
C VAL A 228 5.77 -25.91 -4.22
N ALA A 229 4.84 -26.82 -4.51
CA ALA A 229 4.04 -27.48 -3.48
C ALA A 229 4.89 -28.32 -2.52
N LYS A 230 5.92 -29.02 -3.03
CA LYS A 230 6.87 -29.81 -2.22
C LYS A 230 7.76 -28.92 -1.35
N SER A 231 8.24 -27.80 -1.88
CA SER A 231 9.19 -26.90 -1.21
C SER A 231 8.53 -25.70 -0.51
N PHE A 232 7.19 -25.64 -0.47
CA PHE A 232 6.44 -24.44 -0.09
C PHE A 232 6.83 -23.88 1.28
N ASP A 233 7.00 -24.74 2.29
CA ASP A 233 7.36 -24.33 3.64
C ASP A 233 8.77 -23.70 3.69
N ALA A 234 9.71 -24.23 2.90
CA ALA A 234 11.07 -23.69 2.79
C ALA A 234 11.04 -22.35 2.05
N LEU A 235 10.30 -22.28 0.94
CA LEU A 235 10.11 -21.05 0.16
C LEU A 235 9.52 -19.92 1.02
N MET A 236 8.48 -20.21 1.82
CA MET A 236 7.88 -19.28 2.77
C MET A 236 8.91 -18.72 3.74
N ARG A 237 9.75 -19.59 4.33
CA ARG A 237 10.80 -19.18 5.28
C ARG A 237 11.85 -18.29 4.61
N THR A 238 12.31 -18.67 3.41
CA THR A 238 13.30 -17.90 2.64
C THR A 238 12.79 -16.51 2.29
N ILE A 239 11.58 -16.41 1.72
CA ILE A 239 10.98 -15.12 1.36
C ILE A 239 10.80 -14.25 2.62
N GLU A 240 10.34 -14.81 3.73
CA GLU A 240 10.15 -14.05 4.98
C GLU A 240 11.46 -13.60 5.61
N HIS A 241 12.51 -14.41 5.48
CA HIS A 241 13.85 -14.03 5.90
C HIS A 241 14.30 -12.75 5.20
N TYR A 242 14.17 -12.68 3.87
CA TYR A 242 14.52 -11.48 3.11
C TYR A 242 13.58 -10.31 3.40
N ILE A 243 12.26 -10.51 3.48
CA ILE A 243 11.30 -9.41 3.77
C ILE A 243 11.54 -8.79 5.16
N LYS A 244 11.91 -9.59 6.16
CA LYS A 244 12.16 -9.13 7.53
C LYS A 244 13.62 -8.75 7.80
N HIS A 245 14.46 -8.78 6.77
CA HIS A 245 15.88 -8.53 6.95
C HIS A 245 16.14 -7.12 7.51
N PRO A 246 16.99 -6.95 8.55
CA PRO A 246 17.20 -5.66 9.22
C PRO A 246 17.68 -4.53 8.31
N LEU A 247 18.36 -4.85 7.21
CA LEU A 247 18.82 -3.84 6.26
C LEU A 247 17.71 -3.25 5.38
N ASN A 248 16.55 -3.88 5.30
CA ASN A 248 15.48 -3.40 4.41
C ASN A 248 15.05 -1.99 4.75
N ASP A 249 14.95 -1.64 6.02
CA ASP A 249 14.52 -0.29 6.40
C ASP A 249 15.61 0.74 6.10
N LYS A 250 16.89 0.38 6.22
CA LYS A 250 18.00 1.25 5.83
C LYS A 250 18.02 1.47 4.32
N LEU A 251 17.94 0.40 3.53
CA LEU A 251 17.90 0.46 2.07
C LEU A 251 16.67 1.23 1.59
N LEU A 252 15.49 0.96 2.16
CA LEU A 252 14.27 1.66 1.84
C LEU A 252 14.41 3.16 2.05
N ASN A 253 14.94 3.59 3.20
CA ASN A 253 15.11 5.01 3.49
C ASN A 253 16.10 5.68 2.53
N THR A 254 17.18 4.99 2.16
CA THR A 254 18.14 5.51 1.17
C THR A 254 17.49 5.65 -0.22
N ILE A 255 16.76 4.64 -0.68
CA ILE A 255 16.12 4.65 -2.00
C ILE A 255 14.98 5.66 -2.05
N LYS A 256 14.17 5.79 -0.98
CA LYS A 256 13.08 6.77 -0.91
C LYS A 256 13.54 8.20 -1.17
N ARG A 257 14.75 8.56 -0.74
CA ARG A 257 15.33 9.90 -0.99
C ARG A 257 15.72 10.13 -2.45
N GLN A 258 15.77 9.09 -3.27
CA GLN A 258 16.24 9.14 -4.66
C GLN A 258 15.20 8.64 -5.67
N VAL A 259 14.04 8.13 -5.22
CA VAL A 259 13.04 7.51 -6.10
C VAL A 259 12.14 8.55 -6.79
N ALA A 260 12.07 9.79 -6.29
CA ALA A 260 11.18 10.83 -6.80
C ALA A 260 11.26 11.07 -8.32
N PRO A 261 12.46 11.14 -8.95
CA PRO A 261 12.59 11.28 -10.40
C PRO A 261 11.93 10.12 -11.18
N PHE A 262 11.90 8.91 -10.64
CA PHE A 262 11.28 7.75 -11.30
C PHE A 262 9.76 7.86 -11.37
N PHE A 263 9.12 8.53 -10.40
CA PHE A 263 7.69 8.85 -10.49
C PHE A 263 7.38 9.83 -11.62
N ILE A 264 8.27 10.80 -11.85
CA ILE A 264 8.14 11.76 -12.95
C ILE A 264 8.40 11.04 -14.29
N LEU A 265 9.43 10.18 -14.35
CA LEU A 265 9.70 9.36 -15.52
C LEU A 265 8.53 8.44 -15.87
N GLN A 266 7.92 7.81 -14.85
CA GLN A 266 6.71 7.02 -15.04
C GLN A 266 5.59 7.85 -15.67
N GLY A 267 5.30 9.03 -15.12
CA GLY A 267 4.30 9.94 -15.71
C GLY A 267 4.63 10.38 -17.13
N PHE A 268 5.91 10.54 -17.45
CA PHE A 268 6.36 10.85 -18.81
C PHE A 268 6.07 9.72 -19.77
N VAL A 269 6.45 8.48 -19.45
CA VAL A 269 6.21 7.34 -20.33
C VAL A 269 4.73 6.97 -20.41
N GLU A 270 3.95 7.20 -19.35
CA GLU A 270 2.50 6.99 -19.37
C GLU A 270 1.79 7.92 -20.36
N LYS A 271 2.24 9.18 -20.49
CA LYS A 271 1.60 10.20 -21.32
C LYS A 271 2.20 10.33 -22.72
N TYR A 272 3.50 10.07 -22.87
CA TYR A 272 4.26 10.41 -24.08
C TYR A 272 5.01 9.23 -24.74
N ALA A 273 4.71 7.97 -24.39
CA ALA A 273 5.44 6.79 -24.89
C ALA A 273 5.79 6.82 -26.39
N GLU A 274 4.80 7.07 -27.26
CA GLU A 274 4.98 7.08 -28.72
C GLU A 274 5.92 8.19 -29.21
N LYS A 275 5.95 9.34 -28.52
CA LYS A 275 6.77 10.52 -28.87
C LYS A 275 7.99 10.65 -27.96
N ALA A 276 8.23 9.71 -27.06
CA ALA A 276 9.25 9.84 -26.03
C ALA A 276 10.65 9.98 -26.63
N GLN A 277 10.94 9.22 -27.71
CA GLN A 277 12.23 9.26 -28.40
C GLN A 277 12.51 10.63 -29.03
N THR A 278 11.50 11.27 -29.64
CA THR A 278 11.68 12.60 -30.26
C THR A 278 11.80 13.70 -29.22
N ILE A 279 11.03 13.62 -28.13
CA ILE A 279 11.08 14.61 -27.04
C ILE A 279 12.44 14.60 -26.35
N ILE A 280 13.03 13.42 -26.10
CA ILE A 280 14.32 13.31 -25.40
C ILE A 280 15.50 13.86 -26.21
N GLN A 281 15.39 13.88 -27.55
CA GLN A 281 16.41 14.49 -28.41
C GLN A 281 16.45 16.03 -28.29
N ASN A 282 15.39 16.66 -27.77
CA ASN A 282 15.32 18.11 -27.58
C ASN A 282 15.26 18.47 -26.08
N PRO A 283 16.39 18.87 -25.46
CA PRO A 283 16.45 19.15 -24.02
C PRO A 283 15.49 20.25 -23.54
N LEU A 284 15.23 21.27 -24.37
CA LEU A 284 14.32 22.37 -24.02
C LEU A 284 12.86 21.89 -24.01
N GLN A 285 12.48 21.08 -25.01
CA GLN A 285 11.17 20.46 -25.06
C GLN A 285 10.98 19.46 -23.91
N LEU A 286 11.99 18.64 -23.62
CA LEU A 286 11.98 17.68 -22.52
C LEU A 286 11.79 18.37 -21.17
N GLU A 287 12.51 19.47 -20.92
CA GLU A 287 12.37 20.23 -19.67
C GLU A 287 10.96 20.80 -19.50
N ARG A 288 10.37 21.35 -20.57
CA ARG A 288 8.98 21.86 -20.54
C ARG A 288 7.98 20.77 -20.20
N VAL A 289 8.11 19.61 -20.85
CA VAL A 289 7.25 18.44 -20.60
C VAL A 289 7.41 17.94 -19.16
N PHE A 290 8.64 17.90 -18.64
CA PHE A 290 8.85 17.51 -17.24
C PHE A 290 8.28 18.48 -16.23
N LYS A 291 8.37 19.80 -16.45
CA LYS A 291 7.72 20.78 -15.57
C LYS A 291 6.21 20.55 -15.50
N GLU A 292 5.57 20.32 -16.64
CA GLU A 292 4.13 20.02 -16.71
C GLU A 292 3.76 18.76 -15.91
N ILE A 293 4.56 17.69 -16.02
CA ILE A 293 4.34 16.44 -15.29
C ILE A 293 4.59 16.64 -13.79
N ILE A 294 5.65 17.36 -13.41
CA ILE A 294 5.97 17.67 -12.00
C ILE A 294 4.82 18.42 -11.35
N GLU A 295 4.30 19.46 -11.98
CA GLU A 295 3.14 20.22 -11.47
C GLU A 295 1.90 19.34 -11.33
N THR A 296 1.65 18.47 -12.31
CA THR A 296 0.53 17.52 -12.25
C THR A 296 0.69 16.56 -11.08
N LYS A 297 1.90 16.02 -10.86
CA LYS A 297 2.21 15.14 -9.75
C LYS A 297 2.11 15.85 -8.40
N TYR A 298 2.50 17.12 -8.30
CA TYR A 298 2.32 17.91 -7.07
C TYR A 298 0.82 18.09 -6.73
N ARG A 299 -0.01 18.38 -7.74
CA ARG A 299 -1.47 18.45 -7.56
C ARG A 299 -2.06 17.09 -7.12
N GLU A 300 -1.65 16.00 -7.76
CA GLU A 300 -2.08 14.64 -7.39
C GLU A 300 -1.71 14.29 -5.94
N ILE A 301 -0.48 14.61 -5.51
CA ILE A 301 -0.04 14.40 -4.13
C ILE A 301 -0.84 15.23 -3.15
N LYS A 302 -1.09 16.52 -3.46
CA LYS A 302 -1.92 17.38 -2.60
C LYS A 302 -3.31 16.78 -2.41
N VAL A 303 -3.99 16.41 -3.51
CA VAL A 303 -5.31 15.77 -3.46
C VAL A 303 -5.26 14.45 -2.70
N LYS A 304 -4.19 13.68 -2.82
CA LYS A 304 -3.99 12.43 -2.06
C LYS A 304 -3.81 12.70 -0.56
N VAL A 305 -3.02 13.70 -0.18
CA VAL A 305 -2.80 14.12 1.20
C VAL A 305 -4.10 14.60 1.83
N ASP A 306 -4.84 15.49 1.17
CA ASP A 306 -6.12 16.02 1.65
C ASP A 306 -7.15 14.91 1.86
N ARG A 307 -7.24 13.96 0.93
CA ARG A 307 -8.08 12.76 1.07
C ARG A 307 -7.61 11.87 2.24
N GLY A 308 -6.30 11.71 2.41
CA GLY A 308 -5.70 10.97 3.52
C GLY A 308 -6.08 11.56 4.87
N ILE A 309 -5.93 12.88 5.03
CA ILE A 309 -6.33 13.63 6.23
C ILE A 309 -7.82 13.43 6.51
N THR A 310 -8.66 13.64 5.51
CA THR A 310 -10.12 13.52 5.65
C THR A 310 -10.52 12.10 6.08
N ARG A 311 -9.97 11.06 5.44
CA ARG A 311 -10.23 9.67 5.81
C ARG A 311 -9.74 9.35 7.22
N SER A 312 -8.55 9.82 7.60
CA SER A 312 -8.04 9.62 8.95
C SER A 312 -8.89 10.31 10.01
N ILE A 313 -9.40 11.51 9.75
CA ILE A 313 -10.35 12.20 10.64
C ILE A 313 -11.62 11.36 10.83
N ILE A 314 -12.23 10.89 9.73
CA ILE A 314 -13.43 10.05 9.77
C ILE A 314 -13.16 8.75 10.56
N TYR A 315 -12.07 8.06 10.25
CA TYR A 315 -11.70 6.81 10.93
C TYR A 315 -11.49 7.01 12.43
N VAL A 316 -10.72 8.03 12.82
CA VAL A 316 -10.44 8.35 14.22
C VAL A 316 -11.73 8.73 14.95
N PHE A 317 -12.59 9.54 14.33
CA PHE A 317 -13.88 9.91 14.90
C PHE A 317 -14.78 8.69 15.12
N LEU A 318 -14.95 7.83 14.10
CA LEU A 318 -15.81 6.64 14.19
C LEU A 318 -15.30 5.62 15.20
N THR A 319 -13.99 5.35 15.19
CA THR A 319 -13.38 4.43 16.18
C THR A 319 -13.48 4.99 17.59
N LYS A 320 -13.36 6.32 17.77
CA LYS A 320 -13.59 6.98 19.06
C LYS A 320 -15.03 6.83 19.51
N MET A 321 -16.02 6.97 18.62
CA MET A 321 -17.44 6.79 18.97
C MET A 321 -17.71 5.39 19.50
N VAL A 322 -17.19 4.37 18.82
CA VAL A 322 -17.35 2.97 19.24
C VAL A 322 -16.70 2.72 20.59
N ILE A 323 -15.46 3.20 20.79
CA ILE A 323 -14.76 3.04 22.08
C ILE A 323 -15.47 3.81 23.19
N ALA A 324 -15.97 5.02 22.91
CA ALA A 324 -16.72 5.82 23.86
C ALA A 324 -18.02 5.11 24.29
N LEU A 325 -18.77 4.57 23.34
CA LEU A 325 -20.02 3.86 23.61
C LEU A 325 -19.80 2.54 24.36
N LEU A 326 -18.75 1.79 24.03
CA LEU A 326 -18.47 0.48 24.63
C LEU A 326 -17.74 0.55 25.98
N PHE A 327 -16.89 1.56 26.18
CA PHE A 327 -15.99 1.62 27.35
C PHE A 327 -16.18 2.89 28.19
N GLU A 328 -16.06 4.07 27.59
CA GLU A 328 -16.08 5.33 28.37
C GLU A 328 -17.44 5.61 28.98
N PHE A 329 -18.52 5.49 28.20
CA PHE A 329 -19.86 5.78 28.66
C PHE A 329 -20.33 4.85 29.79
N PRO A 330 -20.18 3.51 29.68
CA PRO A 330 -20.48 2.62 30.80
C PRO A 330 -19.61 2.91 32.04
N TYR A 331 -18.31 3.18 31.84
CA TYR A 331 -17.42 3.48 32.96
C TYR A 331 -17.84 4.76 33.71
N ASP A 332 -18.10 5.84 32.98
CA ASP A 332 -18.47 7.12 33.57
C ASP A 332 -19.86 7.05 34.25
N LEU A 333 -20.79 6.29 33.67
CA LEU A 333 -22.15 6.11 34.20
C LEU A 333 -22.18 5.23 35.46
N TYR A 334 -21.49 4.07 35.46
CA TYR A 334 -21.59 3.09 36.54
C TYR A 334 -20.54 3.25 37.64
N LEU A 335 -19.31 3.67 37.29
CA LEU A 335 -18.18 3.69 38.23
C LEU A 335 -17.83 5.11 38.70
N ALA A 336 -17.73 6.07 37.77
CA ALA A 336 -17.30 7.43 38.12
C ALA A 336 -18.41 8.30 38.74
N LYS A 337 -19.70 8.00 38.45
CA LYS A 337 -20.91 8.69 38.94
C LYS A 337 -20.95 10.23 38.77
N ILE A 338 -19.99 10.81 38.05
CA ILE A 338 -19.86 12.24 37.78
C ILE A 338 -19.56 12.40 36.30
N LEU A 339 -20.54 12.88 35.53
CA LEU A 339 -20.36 13.19 34.12
C LEU A 339 -19.67 14.56 33.97
N ASN A 340 -18.34 14.54 33.92
CA ASN A 340 -17.57 15.73 33.58
C ASN A 340 -17.59 15.93 32.05
N PHE A 341 -18.48 16.80 31.57
CA PHE A 341 -18.61 17.10 30.14
C PHE A 341 -17.34 17.69 29.52
N ARG A 342 -16.50 18.39 30.29
CA ARG A 342 -15.25 19.00 29.80
C ARG A 342 -14.26 17.94 29.25
N PRO A 343 -13.83 16.92 30.01
CA PRO A 343 -13.07 15.80 29.49
C PRO A 343 -13.69 15.14 28.26
N LEU A 344 -15.01 14.92 28.27
CA LEU A 344 -15.71 14.23 27.19
C LEU A 344 -15.64 15.03 25.87
N ILE A 345 -15.90 16.34 25.93
CA ILE A 345 -15.79 17.25 24.78
C ILE A 345 -14.34 17.32 24.27
N ILE A 346 -13.36 17.49 25.16
CA ILE A 346 -11.95 17.56 24.74
C ILE A 346 -11.54 16.24 24.07
N ASN A 347 -11.87 15.11 24.67
CA ASN A 347 -11.51 13.79 24.15
C ASN A 347 -12.23 13.47 22.82
N LEU A 348 -13.40 14.06 22.58
CA LEU A 348 -14.15 13.97 21.33
C LEU A 348 -13.51 14.77 20.20
N PHE A 349 -13.21 16.05 20.44
CA PHE A 349 -12.79 16.97 19.38
C PHE A 349 -11.27 17.06 19.19
N PHE A 350 -10.48 16.75 20.22
CA PHE A 350 -9.03 16.87 20.16
C PHE A 350 -8.41 16.03 19.02
N PRO A 351 -8.74 14.73 18.84
CA PRO A 351 -8.09 13.92 17.80
C PRO A 351 -8.36 14.42 16.37
N PRO A 352 -9.62 14.74 15.97
CA PRO A 352 -9.91 15.39 14.69
C PRO A 352 -9.23 16.76 14.51
N THR A 353 -9.18 17.56 15.58
CA THR A 353 -8.58 18.91 15.53
C THR A 353 -7.08 18.82 15.31
N LEU A 354 -6.40 17.91 16.01
CA LEU A 354 -4.97 17.68 15.85
C LEU A 354 -4.65 17.25 14.41
N MET A 355 -5.42 16.31 13.84
CA MET A 355 -5.28 15.90 12.45
C MET A 355 -5.42 17.07 11.47
N PHE A 356 -6.44 17.90 11.68
CA PHE A 356 -6.70 19.06 10.82
C PHE A 356 -5.54 20.06 10.88
N ILE A 357 -5.06 20.39 12.09
CA ILE A 357 -3.92 21.31 12.28
C ILE A 357 -2.67 20.77 11.60
N VAL A 358 -2.33 19.48 11.79
CA VAL A 358 -1.15 18.90 11.14
C VAL A 358 -1.32 18.92 9.62
N GLY A 359 -2.52 18.65 9.12
CA GLY A 359 -2.85 18.73 7.71
C GLY A 359 -2.51 20.10 7.08
N LEU A 360 -2.85 21.19 7.77
CA LEU A 360 -2.53 22.55 7.33
C LEU A 360 -1.03 22.86 7.33
N LEU A 361 -0.24 22.18 8.16
CA LEU A 361 1.21 22.37 8.27
C LEU A 361 2.00 21.60 7.20
N ILE A 362 1.38 20.65 6.50
CA ILE A 362 2.04 19.87 5.44
C ILE A 362 2.29 20.78 4.24
N LYS A 363 3.57 21.06 3.98
CA LYS A 363 3.99 21.89 2.85
C LYS A 363 4.03 21.08 1.56
N THR A 364 3.50 21.66 0.49
CA THR A 364 3.74 21.16 -0.87
C THR A 364 5.15 21.55 -1.33
N PRO A 365 5.80 20.77 -2.22
CA PRO A 365 7.13 21.10 -2.72
C PRO A 365 7.15 22.44 -3.49
N GLY A 366 8.24 23.20 -3.38
CA GLY A 366 8.43 24.49 -4.05
C GLY A 366 9.35 24.43 -5.29
N GLU A 367 9.63 25.60 -5.90
CA GLU A 367 10.45 25.71 -7.13
C GLU A 367 11.88 25.18 -6.99
N SER A 368 12.51 25.38 -5.83
CA SER A 368 13.83 24.81 -5.49
C SER A 368 13.85 23.30 -5.75
N ASN A 369 12.82 22.60 -5.24
CA ASN A 369 12.68 21.16 -5.42
C ASN A 369 12.43 20.76 -6.88
N THR A 370 11.66 21.55 -7.63
CA THR A 370 11.46 21.34 -9.07
C THR A 370 12.79 21.39 -9.83
N SER A 371 13.66 22.35 -9.51
CA SER A 371 14.97 22.46 -10.16
C SER A 371 15.87 21.24 -9.88
N LEU A 372 15.86 20.71 -8.65
CA LEU A 372 16.59 19.51 -8.26
C LEU A 372 16.07 18.26 -8.98
N LEU A 373 14.75 18.11 -9.10
CA LEU A 373 14.13 17.02 -9.85
C LEU A 373 14.52 17.06 -11.33
N LEU A 374 14.49 18.23 -11.95
CA LEU A 374 14.88 18.40 -13.35
C LEU A 374 16.35 18.03 -13.57
N LYS A 375 17.24 18.44 -12.66
CA LYS A 375 18.66 18.05 -12.70
C LYS A 375 18.83 16.53 -12.64
N LYS A 376 18.13 15.86 -11.72
CA LYS A 376 18.19 14.39 -11.56
C LYS A 376 17.57 13.63 -12.72
N LEU A 377 16.49 14.15 -13.31
CA LEU A 377 15.89 13.57 -14.51
C LEU A 377 16.82 13.64 -15.72
N LYS A 378 17.50 14.77 -15.91
CA LYS A 378 18.53 14.92 -16.95
C LYS A 378 19.67 13.91 -16.73
N GLU A 379 20.09 13.71 -15.48
CA GLU A 379 21.06 12.65 -15.13
C GLU A 379 20.55 11.27 -15.56
N ILE A 380 19.32 10.90 -15.23
CA ILE A 380 18.74 9.58 -15.57
C ILE A 380 18.63 9.37 -17.09
N ILE A 381 18.29 10.41 -17.83
CA ILE A 381 18.06 10.33 -19.27
C ILE A 381 19.34 10.31 -20.07
N TYR A 382 20.31 11.15 -19.72
CA TYR A 382 21.50 11.38 -20.54
C TYR A 382 22.79 10.80 -19.95
N SER A 383 22.78 10.19 -18.75
CA SER A 383 24.00 9.63 -18.17
C SER A 383 24.59 8.55 -19.09
N SER A 384 25.90 8.69 -19.34
CA SER A 384 26.69 7.66 -20.00
C SER A 384 27.03 6.52 -19.02
N SER A 385 27.45 5.37 -19.53
CA SER A 385 27.92 4.22 -18.73
C SER A 385 29.07 4.57 -17.77
N GLN A 386 29.86 5.61 -18.12
CA GLN A 386 31.05 6.03 -17.38
C GLN A 386 30.68 6.83 -16.11
N ASP A 387 29.64 7.69 -16.16
CA ASP A 387 29.17 8.50 -15.03
C ASP A 387 28.54 7.67 -13.88
N GLN A 388 28.30 6.37 -14.12
CA GLN A 388 27.62 5.46 -13.19
C GLN A 388 28.53 4.96 -12.06
N LEU A 389 29.85 4.98 -12.25
CA LEU A 389 30.85 4.49 -11.29
C LEU A 389 31.30 5.56 -10.29
N ASP A 390 31.12 6.85 -10.59
CA ASP A 390 31.64 7.94 -9.75
C ASP A 390 30.75 8.29 -8.54
N ASN A 391 29.54 7.71 -8.45
CA ASN A 391 28.54 8.00 -7.41
C ASN A 391 28.07 6.74 -6.66
N ILE A 392 29.01 5.90 -6.22
CA ILE A 392 28.68 4.71 -5.41
C ILE A 392 28.20 5.12 -4.02
N THR A 393 26.97 4.78 -3.69
CA THR A 393 26.44 4.94 -2.34
C THR A 393 26.92 3.79 -1.47
N GLN A 394 27.96 4.05 -0.67
CA GLN A 394 28.42 3.09 0.33
C GLN A 394 27.49 3.11 1.55
N ILE A 395 26.79 2.00 1.75
CA ILE A 395 26.12 1.78 3.02
C ILE A 395 27.22 1.33 3.99
N LYS A 396 27.47 2.09 5.07
CA LYS A 396 28.42 1.71 6.14
C LYS A 396 27.71 1.01 7.30
N LYS A 397 28.38 0.07 7.99
CA LYS A 397 27.80 -0.59 9.17
C LYS A 397 27.58 0.47 10.26
N PRO A 398 26.40 0.55 10.90
CA PRO A 398 26.20 1.49 12.00
C PRO A 398 27.18 1.14 13.13
N ARG A 399 28.13 2.04 13.41
CA ARG A 399 29.03 1.94 14.57
C ARG A 399 28.51 2.88 15.64
N PHE A 400 27.89 2.30 16.67
CA PHE A 400 27.59 3.03 17.90
C PHE A 400 28.75 2.78 18.88
N PRO A 401 29.46 3.82 19.37
CA PRO A 401 30.45 3.67 20.43
C PRO A 401 29.83 2.98 21.66
N LYS A 402 30.55 2.07 22.34
CA LYS A 402 30.02 1.30 23.49
C LYS A 402 29.46 2.16 24.64
N LEU A 403 29.93 3.41 24.77
CA LEU A 403 29.43 4.35 25.78
C LEU A 403 28.05 4.93 25.41
N SER A 404 27.80 5.09 24.11
CA SER A 404 26.53 5.63 23.59
C SER A 404 25.36 4.64 23.72
N SER A 405 25.63 3.33 23.79
CA SER A 405 24.60 2.30 23.93
C SER A 405 23.96 2.25 25.32
N LEU A 406 24.53 2.88 26.34
CA LEU A 406 23.93 3.00 27.68
C LEU A 406 23.27 4.35 27.91
N ILE A 407 23.89 5.43 27.44
CA ILE A 407 23.40 6.80 27.66
C ILE A 407 22.13 7.07 26.85
N PHE A 408 22.08 6.66 25.57
CA PHE A 408 20.94 6.97 24.72
C PHE A 408 19.63 6.29 25.14
N PRO A 409 19.61 5.02 25.60
CA PRO A 409 18.39 4.43 26.15
C PRO A 409 17.87 5.16 27.39
N VAL A 410 18.77 5.61 28.28
CA VAL A 410 18.39 6.34 29.50
C VAL A 410 17.79 7.70 29.12
N LEU A 411 18.43 8.45 28.22
CA LEU A 411 17.89 9.72 27.71
C LEU A 411 16.54 9.51 27.02
N TYR A 412 16.41 8.46 26.20
CA TYR A 412 15.16 8.12 25.54
C TYR A 412 14.04 7.82 26.54
N LEU A 413 14.34 7.05 27.59
CA LEU A 413 13.41 6.73 28.65
C LEU A 413 13.00 7.99 29.43
N ALA A 414 13.95 8.88 29.72
CA ALA A 414 13.67 10.16 30.35
C ALA A 414 12.73 11.02 29.47
N THR A 415 13.00 11.13 28.17
CA THR A 415 12.11 11.85 27.24
C THR A 415 10.72 11.24 27.20
N PHE A 416 10.61 9.91 27.24
CA PHE A 416 9.30 9.24 27.31
C PHE A 416 8.52 9.68 28.55
N PHE A 417 9.13 9.62 29.75
CA PHE A 417 8.46 10.02 30.99
C PHE A 417 8.14 11.52 31.02
N VAL A 418 9.01 12.37 30.50
CA VAL A 418 8.75 13.81 30.42
C VAL A 418 7.59 14.10 29.46
N SER A 419 7.61 13.54 28.24
CA SER A 419 6.55 13.75 27.25
C SER A 419 5.18 13.28 27.77
N PHE A 420 5.07 12.02 28.21
CA PHE A 420 3.78 11.49 28.69
C PHE A 420 3.39 12.07 30.06
N GLY A 421 4.34 12.29 30.96
CA GLY A 421 4.11 12.86 32.29
C GLY A 421 3.51 14.26 32.21
N LEU A 422 4.07 15.14 31.37
CA LEU A 422 3.52 16.49 31.16
C LEU A 422 2.07 16.45 30.65
N ILE A 423 1.77 15.55 29.70
CA ILE A 423 0.41 15.38 29.16
C ILE A 423 -0.53 14.89 30.26
N CYS A 424 -0.14 13.86 31.02
CA CYS A 424 -0.93 13.35 32.14
C CYS A 424 -1.22 14.43 33.19
N LEU A 425 -0.23 15.26 33.54
CA LEU A 425 -0.40 16.37 34.49
C LEU A 425 -1.42 17.40 33.98
N ILE A 426 -1.41 17.71 32.68
CA ILE A 426 -2.40 18.60 32.07
C ILE A 426 -3.80 17.97 32.13
N LEU A 427 -3.92 16.69 31.80
CA LEU A 427 -5.22 15.98 31.82
C LEU A 427 -5.80 15.85 33.22
N LEU A 428 -4.96 15.63 34.24
CA LEU A 428 -5.37 15.60 35.65
C LEU A 428 -5.93 16.97 36.08
N LYS A 429 -5.27 18.07 35.70
CA LYS A 429 -5.78 19.44 35.95
C LYS A 429 -7.13 19.70 35.27
N LEU A 430 -7.38 19.04 34.13
CA LEU A 430 -8.66 19.09 33.41
C LEU A 430 -9.72 18.13 33.96
N LYS A 431 -9.43 17.43 35.07
CA LYS A 431 -10.32 16.46 35.74
C LYS A 431 -10.69 15.25 34.87
N PHE A 432 -9.77 14.78 34.04
CA PHE A 432 -9.95 13.52 33.31
C PHE A 432 -9.97 12.33 34.29
N SER A 433 -10.85 11.36 34.05
CA SER A 433 -10.80 10.06 34.73
C SER A 433 -9.60 9.25 34.24
N LEU A 434 -9.24 8.18 34.96
CA LEU A 434 -8.16 7.29 34.53
C LEU A 434 -8.45 6.68 33.15
N VAL A 435 -9.71 6.26 32.92
CA VAL A 435 -10.14 5.68 31.64
C VAL A 435 -10.11 6.72 30.52
N SER A 436 -10.69 7.91 30.74
CA SER A 436 -10.65 8.98 29.73
C SER A 436 -9.21 9.41 29.42
N THR A 437 -8.32 9.41 30.41
CA THR A 437 -6.88 9.70 30.23
C THR A 437 -6.23 8.65 29.35
N ALA A 438 -6.44 7.36 29.65
CA ALA A 438 -5.89 6.27 28.87
C ALA A 438 -6.37 6.31 27.40
N VAL A 439 -7.66 6.54 27.19
CA VAL A 439 -8.22 6.66 25.82
C VAL A 439 -7.70 7.90 25.10
N PHE A 440 -7.59 9.05 25.80
CA PHE A 440 -7.00 10.25 25.21
C PHE A 440 -5.55 10.01 24.75
N LEU A 441 -4.72 9.40 25.60
CA LEU A 441 -3.33 9.07 25.25
C LEU A 441 -3.26 8.08 24.09
N PHE A 442 -4.14 7.08 24.06
CA PHE A 442 -4.25 6.15 22.94
C PHE A 442 -4.51 6.90 21.62
N PHE A 443 -5.52 7.77 21.59
CA PHE A 443 -5.84 8.52 20.38
C PHE A 443 -4.80 9.56 20.01
N LEU A 444 -4.16 10.21 20.99
CA LEU A 444 -3.03 11.10 20.74
C LEU A 444 -1.90 10.36 20.01
N CYS A 445 -1.54 9.16 20.48
CA CYS A 445 -0.49 8.35 19.86
C CYS A 445 -0.88 7.92 18.44
N VAL A 446 -2.08 7.36 18.26
CA VAL A 446 -2.57 6.90 16.97
C VAL A 446 -2.67 8.05 15.97
N VAL A 447 -3.22 9.19 16.38
CA VAL A 447 -3.35 10.37 15.51
C VAL A 447 -2.01 10.95 15.13
N SER A 448 -1.10 11.08 16.09
CA SER A 448 0.25 11.60 15.82
C SER A 448 0.98 10.71 14.81
N PHE A 449 0.89 9.38 14.97
CA PHE A 449 1.48 8.43 14.03
C PHE A 449 0.85 8.51 12.63
N PHE A 450 -0.47 8.59 12.54
CA PHE A 450 -1.15 8.76 11.25
C PHE A 450 -0.77 10.07 10.60
N SER A 451 -0.74 11.18 11.35
CA SER A 451 -0.32 12.50 10.86
C SER A 451 1.10 12.46 10.29
N TYR A 452 2.04 11.85 11.01
CA TYR A 452 3.40 11.60 10.53
C TYR A 452 3.43 10.76 9.25
N ARG A 453 2.61 9.71 9.17
CA ARG A 453 2.51 8.85 7.99
C ARG A 453 1.90 9.56 6.77
N ILE A 454 0.89 10.42 6.98
CA ILE A 454 0.33 11.27 5.91
C ILE A 454 1.40 12.23 5.41
N SER A 455 2.10 12.91 6.33
CA SER A 455 3.18 13.85 5.99
C SER A 455 4.29 13.17 5.17
N ASN A 456 4.68 11.95 5.53
CA ASN A 456 5.65 11.17 4.73
C ASN A 456 5.20 10.91 3.28
N SER A 457 3.89 10.90 3.00
CA SER A 457 3.38 10.78 1.63
C SER A 457 3.52 12.11 0.86
N ALA A 458 3.44 13.25 1.54
CA ALA A 458 3.69 14.56 0.95
C ALA A 458 5.18 14.78 0.61
N HIS A 459 6.06 14.20 1.43
CA HIS A 459 7.51 14.24 1.21
C HIS A 459 8.02 13.28 0.12
N GLU A 460 7.13 12.55 -0.57
CA GLU A 460 7.51 11.56 -1.59
C GLU A 460 8.26 12.15 -2.79
N LEU A 461 7.98 13.41 -3.15
CA LEU A 461 8.67 14.11 -4.24
C LEU A 461 9.67 15.15 -3.76
N ILE A 462 9.93 15.24 -2.46
CA ILE A 462 10.84 16.22 -1.87
C ILE A 462 12.25 15.63 -1.85
N LEU A 463 13.14 16.22 -2.65
CA LEU A 463 14.58 15.97 -2.68
C LEU A 463 15.37 16.97 -1.83
N GLU A 464 14.78 18.12 -1.51
CA GLU A 464 15.43 19.15 -0.72
C GLU A 464 15.61 18.70 0.74
N GLU A 465 16.85 18.70 1.23
CA GLU A 465 17.13 18.50 2.64
C GLU A 465 16.75 19.78 3.40
N SER A 466 15.75 19.70 4.26
CA SER A 466 15.34 20.84 5.08
C SER A 466 16.47 21.19 6.06
N LYS A 467 16.90 22.45 6.08
CA LYS A 467 17.77 22.97 7.14
C LYS A 467 17.03 22.82 8.48
N GLU A 468 17.50 21.93 9.34
CA GLU A 468 16.91 21.72 10.67
C GLU A 468 17.02 23.01 11.49
N LYS A 469 15.88 23.56 11.89
CA LYS A 469 15.83 24.67 12.86
C LYS A 469 15.84 24.07 14.27
N VAL A 470 16.45 24.77 15.24
CA VAL A 470 16.52 24.33 16.64
C VAL A 470 15.14 24.01 17.24
N TYR A 471 14.11 24.80 16.89
CA TYR A 471 12.74 24.53 17.34
C TYR A 471 12.15 23.23 16.76
N THR A 472 12.44 22.92 15.49
CA THR A 472 12.01 21.67 14.84
C THR A 472 12.63 20.47 15.55
N PHE A 473 13.92 20.57 15.89
CA PHE A 473 14.60 19.53 16.67
C PHE A 473 13.94 19.26 18.04
N LEU A 474 13.52 20.30 18.77
CA LEU A 474 12.84 20.13 20.05
C LEU A 474 11.46 19.45 19.91
N ILE A 475 10.66 19.86 18.92
CA ILE A 475 9.37 19.19 18.64
C ILE A 475 9.60 17.73 18.29
N ASP A 476 10.55 17.44 17.41
CA ASP A 476 10.87 16.09 16.97
C ASP A 476 11.33 15.24 18.16
N PHE A 477 12.18 15.80 19.04
CA PHE A 477 12.66 15.11 20.23
C PHE A 477 11.54 14.68 21.19
N PHE A 478 10.62 15.58 21.55
CA PHE A 478 9.52 15.25 22.48
C PHE A 478 8.35 14.52 21.84
N SER A 479 8.15 14.64 20.53
CA SER A 479 7.11 13.90 19.80
C SER A 479 7.50 12.46 19.50
N LEU A 480 8.79 12.13 19.43
CA LEU A 480 9.29 10.81 19.07
C LEU A 480 8.74 9.69 19.97
N PRO A 481 8.71 9.80 21.32
CA PRO A 481 8.05 8.80 22.17
C PRO A 481 6.59 8.55 21.82
N ILE A 482 5.84 9.61 21.51
CA ILE A 482 4.41 9.56 21.14
C ILE A 482 4.25 8.89 19.77
N LEU A 483 5.08 9.26 18.79
CA LEU A 483 5.10 8.65 17.46
C LEU A 483 5.47 7.16 17.51
N TRP A 484 6.43 6.79 18.35
CA TRP A 484 6.85 5.40 18.53
C TRP A 484 5.74 4.56 19.17
N ALA A 485 5.12 5.06 20.25
CA ALA A 485 3.97 4.43 20.87
C ALA A 485 2.81 4.29 19.88
N GLY A 486 2.53 5.34 19.10
CA GLY A 486 1.53 5.33 18.03
C GLY A 486 1.80 4.32 16.93
N ARG A 487 3.06 4.19 16.49
CA ARG A 487 3.50 3.17 15.54
C ARG A 487 3.28 1.77 16.11
N TRP A 488 3.67 1.55 17.36
CA TRP A 488 3.50 0.26 18.02
C TRP A 488 2.02 -0.12 18.18
N LEU A 489 1.18 0.82 18.61
CA LEU A 489 -0.26 0.65 18.70
C LEU A 489 -0.86 0.34 17.32
N SER A 490 -0.56 1.15 16.30
CA SER A 490 -1.09 0.95 14.95
C SER A 490 -0.69 -0.42 14.38
N LEU A 491 0.56 -0.86 14.54
CA LEU A 491 1.02 -2.17 14.04
C LEU A 491 0.40 -3.36 14.80
N THR A 492 0.12 -3.19 16.09
CA THR A 492 -0.46 -4.25 16.93
C THR A 492 -1.97 -4.34 16.73
N PHE A 493 -2.68 -3.21 16.76
CA PHE A 493 -4.12 -3.15 16.58
C PHE A 493 -4.57 -3.47 15.15
N VAL A 494 -3.72 -3.27 14.12
CA VAL A 494 -4.00 -3.78 12.76
C VAL A 494 -4.12 -5.31 12.73
N ARG A 495 -3.44 -6.05 13.62
CA ARG A 495 -3.59 -7.51 13.72
C ARG A 495 -4.89 -7.92 14.42
N PHE A 496 -5.39 -7.09 15.33
CA PHE A 496 -6.64 -7.29 16.07
C PHE A 496 -7.69 -6.28 15.65
N ASN A 497 -7.82 -6.04 14.34
CA ASN A 497 -8.72 -5.02 13.83
C ASN A 497 -10.17 -5.53 13.96
N PHE A 498 -10.65 -5.63 15.19
CA PHE A 498 -11.94 -6.17 15.60
C PHE A 498 -13.08 -5.45 14.89
N VAL A 499 -12.90 -4.15 14.65
CA VAL A 499 -13.81 -3.35 13.81
C VAL A 499 -13.87 -3.92 12.40
N ILE A 500 -12.74 -4.16 11.74
CA ILE A 500 -12.70 -4.78 10.40
C ILE A 500 -13.33 -6.18 10.43
N PHE A 501 -13.02 -7.00 11.44
CA PHE A 501 -13.62 -8.32 11.59
C PHE A 501 -15.15 -8.26 11.71
N ILE A 502 -15.68 -7.33 12.52
CA ILE A 502 -17.12 -7.08 12.63
C ILE A 502 -17.71 -6.68 11.27
N LEU A 503 -17.06 -5.75 10.57
CA LEU A 503 -17.54 -5.29 9.27
C LEU A 503 -17.58 -6.45 8.26
N ASP A 504 -16.51 -7.24 8.18
CA ASP A 504 -16.40 -8.33 7.20
C ASP A 504 -17.38 -9.49 7.52
N PHE A 505 -17.53 -9.85 8.80
CA PHE A 505 -18.38 -10.99 9.19
C PHE A 505 -19.84 -10.61 9.45
N LEU A 506 -20.10 -9.59 10.28
CA LEU A 506 -21.46 -9.25 10.72
C LEU A 506 -22.22 -8.39 9.70
N ILE A 507 -21.53 -7.56 8.91
CA ILE A 507 -22.19 -6.63 7.98
C ILE A 507 -22.06 -7.09 6.54
N GLU A 508 -20.83 -7.30 6.07
CA GLU A 508 -20.58 -7.57 4.65
C GLU A 508 -21.21 -8.89 4.20
N THR A 509 -21.04 -9.96 4.98
CA THR A 509 -21.51 -11.29 4.58
C THR A 509 -23.03 -11.30 4.38
N PRO A 510 -23.88 -10.87 5.35
CA PRO A 510 -25.32 -10.79 5.13
C PRO A 510 -25.70 -9.82 4.00
N LEU A 511 -25.04 -8.66 3.92
CA LEU A 511 -25.35 -7.66 2.91
C LEU A 511 -25.13 -8.20 1.49
N LYS A 512 -24.00 -8.88 1.25
CA LYS A 512 -23.67 -9.46 -0.06
C LYS A 512 -24.62 -10.58 -0.46
N THR A 513 -25.06 -11.39 0.49
CA THR A 513 -26.10 -12.41 0.26
C THR A 513 -27.42 -11.79 -0.17
N MET A 514 -27.87 -10.73 0.53
CA MET A 514 -29.11 -10.01 0.17
C MET A 514 -29.01 -9.37 -1.21
N ILE A 515 -27.86 -8.80 -1.56
CA ILE A 515 -27.58 -8.24 -2.88
C ILE A 515 -27.66 -9.32 -3.97
N GLY A 516 -27.09 -10.51 -3.72
CA GLY A 516 -27.17 -11.65 -4.64
C GLY A 516 -28.60 -12.10 -4.89
N ILE A 517 -29.36 -12.35 -3.83
CA ILE A 517 -30.78 -12.75 -3.92
C ILE A 517 -31.60 -11.69 -4.67
N GLY A 518 -31.40 -10.41 -4.36
CA GLY A 518 -32.10 -9.32 -5.04
C GLY A 518 -31.77 -9.23 -6.53
N GLU A 519 -30.53 -9.53 -6.93
CA GLU A 519 -30.13 -9.54 -8.33
C GLU A 519 -30.71 -10.73 -9.10
N ASP A 520 -30.70 -11.91 -8.49
CA ASP A 520 -31.28 -13.12 -9.09
C ASP A 520 -32.80 -12.96 -9.28
N TRP A 521 -33.48 -12.35 -8.32
CA TRP A 521 -34.89 -11.95 -8.44
C TRP A 521 -35.13 -10.98 -9.60
N LEU A 522 -34.30 -9.94 -9.74
CA LEU A 522 -34.43 -8.98 -10.84
C LEU A 522 -34.15 -9.61 -12.20
N ASN A 523 -33.24 -10.58 -12.28
CA ASN A 523 -32.96 -11.31 -13.52
C ASN A 523 -34.14 -12.22 -13.89
N PHE A 524 -34.70 -12.94 -12.93
CA PHE A 524 -35.92 -13.73 -13.10
C PHE A 524 -37.09 -12.88 -13.62
N LEU A 525 -37.34 -11.71 -13.02
CA LEU A 525 -38.39 -10.79 -13.49
C LEU A 525 -38.17 -10.31 -14.93
N LYS A 526 -36.92 -10.06 -15.33
CA LYS A 526 -36.60 -9.69 -16.71
C LYS A 526 -36.85 -10.82 -17.69
N GLU A 527 -36.51 -12.06 -17.31
CA GLU A 527 -36.76 -13.24 -18.14
C GLU A 527 -38.26 -13.48 -18.31
N LYS A 528 -39.04 -13.42 -17.22
CA LYS A 528 -40.51 -13.50 -17.31
C LYS A 528 -41.13 -12.39 -18.13
N LYS A 529 -40.61 -11.17 -18.06
CA LYS A 529 -41.07 -10.08 -18.94
C LYS A 529 -40.77 -10.35 -20.43
N LYS A 530 -39.65 -11.01 -20.75
CA LYS A 530 -39.30 -11.38 -22.13
C LYS A 530 -40.18 -12.51 -22.67
N GLU A 531 -40.65 -13.41 -21.81
CA GLU A 531 -41.59 -14.48 -22.21
C GLU A 531 -43.00 -13.95 -22.53
N LEU A 532 -43.35 -12.75 -22.03
CA LEU A 532 -44.67 -12.11 -22.25
C LEU A 532 -44.74 -11.25 -23.52
N VAL A 533 -43.64 -11.09 -24.25
CA VAL A 533 -43.51 -10.34 -25.52
C VAL A 533 -43.09 -11.31 -26.61
#